data_AF-A0A931NFP3-F1
#
_entry.id   AF-A0A931NFP3-F1
#
_cell.length_a   1.000
_cell.length_b   1.000
_cell.length_c   1.000
_cell.angle_alpha   90.00
_cell.angle_beta   90.00
_cell.angle_gamma   90.00
#
_symmetry.space_group_name_H-M   'P 1'
#
loop_
_entity.id
_entity.type
_entity.pdbx_description
1 polymer ?
#
loop_
_entity_poly.entity_id
_entity_poly.type
_entity_poly.pdbx_seq_one_letter_code
_entity_poly.pdbx_strand_id
1 'polypeptide(L)'
;MTQLVFVDTNVLLYAFDDKDPVKRDAARQWLVHCWSLRCGRVSTQVLHEFYWNARKKFPTALSAGDARAEVRRYQLWQPWLVDHATVESAWAVESRWGLNYWDALMVAAAQQQGCELLLTEDLQHDQQIDSLRIVNPFKTGPETLHA
;
A
#
# COMPACT_ATOMS: atom_id res chain seq x y z
N MET A 1 -17.93 -10.87 3.55
CA MET A 1 -16.64 -11.17 2.88
C MET A 1 -15.61 -10.20 3.45
N THR A 2 -14.36 -10.61 3.57
CA THR A 2 -13.29 -9.71 4.04
C THR A 2 -12.86 -8.80 2.90
N GLN A 3 -12.87 -7.49 3.12
CA GLN A 3 -12.43 -6.50 2.12
C GLN A 3 -10.94 -6.64 1.85
N LEU A 4 -10.55 -6.67 0.57
CA LEU A 4 -9.14 -6.68 0.18
C LEU A 4 -8.55 -5.27 0.28
N VAL A 5 -7.33 -5.17 0.82
CA VAL A 5 -6.67 -3.92 1.16
C VAL A 5 -5.34 -3.83 0.43
N PHE A 6 -5.24 -2.90 -0.52
CA PHE A 6 -3.98 -2.58 -1.16
C PHE A 6 -3.18 -1.65 -0.25
N VAL A 7 -1.89 -1.96 -0.05
CA VAL A 7 -1.01 -1.20 0.85
C VAL A 7 0.08 -0.51 0.04
N ASP A 8 0.17 0.81 0.19
CA ASP A 8 1.19 1.64 -0.45
C ASP A 8 2.57 1.50 0.24
N THR A 9 3.63 1.83 -0.49
CA THR A 9 5.01 1.91 -0.05
C THR A 9 5.17 2.78 1.20
N ASN A 10 4.51 3.93 1.29
CA ASN A 10 4.65 4.83 2.44
C ASN A 10 4.28 4.11 3.74
N VAL A 11 3.18 3.35 3.76
CA VAL A 11 2.70 2.58 4.92
C VAL A 11 3.69 1.49 5.30
N LEU A 12 4.23 0.78 4.30
CA LEU A 12 5.27 -0.23 4.54
C LEU A 12 6.53 0.38 5.17
N LEU A 13 6.95 1.57 4.72
CA LEU A 13 8.11 2.27 5.25
C LEU A 13 7.88 2.79 6.67
N TYR A 14 6.72 3.37 6.95
CA TYR A 14 6.41 3.90 8.28
C TYR A 14 6.47 2.82 9.36
N ALA A 15 6.18 1.56 9.05
CA ALA A 15 6.32 0.46 10.00
C ALA A 15 7.75 0.26 10.56
N PHE A 16 8.76 0.89 9.95
CA PHE A 16 10.16 0.86 10.36
C PHE A 16 10.70 2.23 10.78
N ASP A 17 9.88 3.30 10.78
CA ASP A 17 10.35 4.64 11.09
C ASP A 17 10.34 4.92 12.59
N ASP A 18 11.50 4.80 13.23
CA ASP A 18 11.65 5.10 14.67
C ASP A 18 11.59 6.61 15.00
N LYS A 19 11.58 7.49 13.99
CA LYS A 19 11.47 8.94 14.22
C LYS A 19 10.02 9.38 14.43
N ASP A 20 9.05 8.61 13.94
CA ASP A 20 7.62 8.87 14.13
C ASP A 20 6.94 7.62 14.71
N PRO A 21 7.04 7.40 16.04
CA PRO A 21 6.48 6.22 16.68
C PRO A 21 4.96 6.15 16.54
N VAL A 22 4.27 7.30 16.45
CA VAL A 22 2.81 7.35 16.31
C VAL A 22 2.39 6.79 14.95
N LYS A 23 2.97 7.28 13.85
CA LYS A 23 2.70 6.74 12.52
C LYS A 23 3.21 5.31 12.36
N ARG A 24 4.35 4.98 12.95
CA ARG A 24 4.90 3.61 12.93
C ARG A 24 3.94 2.62 13.55
N ASP A 25 3.41 2.93 14.72
CA ASP A 25 2.53 2.02 15.46
C ASP A 25 1.16 1.91 14.74
N ALA A 26 0.65 3.00 14.16
CA ALA A 26 -0.55 2.97 13.31
C ALA A 26 -0.36 2.12 12.03
N ALA A 27 0.76 2.30 11.32
CA ALA A 27 1.10 1.48 10.16
C ALA A 27 1.21 0.00 10.53
N ARG A 28 1.87 -0.32 11.65
CA ARG A 28 1.98 -1.69 12.16
C ARG A 28 0.62 -2.28 12.51
N GLN A 29 -0.29 -1.52 13.09
CA GLN A 29 -1.65 -1.96 13.40
C GLN A 29 -2.40 -2.37 12.13
N TRP A 30 -2.34 -1.56 11.08
CA TRP A 30 -2.91 -1.88 9.76
C TRP A 30 -2.28 -3.12 9.14
N LEU A 31 -0.96 -3.26 9.18
CA LEU A 31 -0.26 -4.43 8.65
C LEU A 31 -0.65 -5.71 9.41
N VAL A 32 -0.71 -5.66 10.75
CA VAL A 32 -1.14 -6.79 11.59
C VAL A 32 -2.56 -7.21 11.23
N HIS A 33 -3.47 -6.26 11.03
CA HIS A 33 -4.83 -6.55 10.59
C HIS A 33 -4.84 -7.25 9.21
N CYS A 34 -4.10 -6.71 8.23
CA CYS A 34 -4.00 -7.26 6.88
C CYS A 34 -3.44 -8.70 6.86
N TRP A 35 -2.43 -8.97 7.69
CA TRP A 35 -1.85 -10.31 7.85
C TRP A 35 -2.82 -11.28 8.53
N SER A 36 -3.49 -10.84 9.59
CA SER A 36 -4.41 -11.67 10.38
C SER A 36 -5.60 -12.13 9.55
N LEU A 37 -6.15 -11.23 8.72
CA LEU A 37 -7.29 -11.53 7.85
C LEU A 37 -6.90 -12.01 6.45
N ARG A 38 -5.60 -12.08 6.15
CA ARG A 38 -5.05 -12.45 4.82
C ARG A 38 -5.60 -11.59 3.67
N CYS A 39 -5.93 -10.34 3.96
CA CYS A 39 -6.55 -9.42 3.01
C CYS A 39 -5.58 -8.40 2.39
N GLY A 40 -4.33 -8.34 2.87
CA GLY A 40 -3.31 -7.45 2.33
C GLY A 40 -2.93 -7.78 0.87
N ARG A 41 -2.76 -6.74 0.06
CA ARG A 41 -2.33 -6.76 -1.34
C ARG A 41 -1.32 -5.64 -1.58
N VAL A 42 -0.45 -5.83 -2.57
CA VAL A 42 0.59 -4.88 -3.00
C VAL A 42 0.80 -5.04 -4.51
N SER A 43 1.63 -4.21 -5.12
CA SER A 43 2.16 -4.45 -6.47
C SER A 43 3.68 -4.68 -6.42
N THR A 44 4.25 -5.21 -7.51
CA THR A 44 5.71 -5.28 -7.63
C THR A 44 6.38 -3.92 -7.60
N GLN A 45 5.72 -2.87 -8.11
CA GLN A 45 6.18 -1.49 -8.00
C GLN A 45 6.34 -1.07 -6.53
N VAL A 46 5.33 -1.31 -5.69
CA VAL A 46 5.39 -1.01 -4.24
C VAL A 46 6.58 -1.72 -3.59
N LEU A 47 6.83 -2.99 -3.94
CA LEU A 47 7.96 -3.73 -3.38
C LEU A 47 9.33 -3.21 -3.83
N HIS A 48 9.45 -2.77 -5.08
CA HIS A 48 10.68 -2.15 -5.60
C HIS A 48 10.97 -0.83 -4.89
N GLU A 49 9.96 0.02 -4.75
CA GLU A 49 10.08 1.30 -4.06
C GLU A 49 10.36 1.10 -2.57
N PHE A 50 9.71 0.13 -1.92
CA PHE A 50 9.98 -0.23 -0.54
C PHE A 50 11.44 -0.63 -0.36
N TYR A 51 11.96 -1.56 -1.16
CA TYR A 51 13.34 -2.01 -1.02
C TYR A 51 14.34 -0.85 -1.19
N TRP A 52 14.16 -0.04 -2.24
CA TRP A 52 15.02 1.11 -2.50
C TRP A 52 14.99 2.13 -1.36
N ASN A 53 13.79 2.53 -0.94
CA ASN A 53 13.62 3.57 0.07
C ASN A 53 13.98 3.09 1.47
N ALA A 54 13.68 1.85 1.83
CA ALA A 54 14.01 1.31 3.15
C ALA A 54 15.53 1.27 3.36
N ARG A 55 16.28 0.87 2.31
CA ARG A 55 17.75 0.89 2.33
C ARG A 55 18.35 2.28 2.46
N LYS A 56 17.67 3.29 1.91
CA LYS A 56 18.12 4.68 1.95
C LYS A 56 17.74 5.39 3.25
N LYS A 57 16.51 5.18 3.74
CA LYS A 57 15.92 5.88 4.90
C LYS A 57 16.28 5.23 6.23
N PHE A 58 16.42 3.91 6.26
CA PHE A 58 16.59 3.12 7.49
C PHE A 58 17.86 2.26 7.49
N PRO A 59 19.05 2.81 7.16
CA PRO A 59 20.26 2.00 7.02
C PRO A 59 20.69 1.31 8.32
N THR A 60 20.28 1.83 9.49
CA THR A 60 20.56 1.27 10.81
C THR A 60 19.47 0.32 11.31
N ALA A 61 18.20 0.59 10.98
CA ALA A 61 17.06 -0.21 11.43
C ALA A 61 16.71 -1.37 10.48
N LEU A 62 17.11 -1.29 9.20
CA LEU A 62 16.85 -2.33 8.22
C LEU A 62 18.10 -2.64 7.38
N SER A 63 18.76 -3.75 7.73
CA SER A 63 19.89 -4.25 6.95
C SER A 63 19.45 -4.65 5.53
N ALA A 64 20.41 -4.86 4.63
CA ALA A 64 20.09 -5.32 3.28
C ALA A 64 19.45 -6.72 3.29
N GLY A 65 19.84 -7.57 4.26
CA GLY A 65 19.27 -8.90 4.44
C GLY A 65 17.81 -8.81 4.89
N ASP A 66 17.53 -7.96 5.88
CA ASP A 66 16.18 -7.79 6.44
C ASP A 66 15.23 -7.17 5.42
N ALA A 67 15.69 -6.17 4.66
CA ALA A 67 14.88 -5.60 3.57
C ALA A 67 14.48 -6.66 2.53
N ARG A 68 15.40 -7.57 2.16
CA ARG A 68 15.07 -8.69 1.25
C ARG A 68 14.13 -9.70 1.90
N ALA A 69 14.28 -9.96 3.20
CA ALA A 69 13.40 -10.85 3.94
C ALA A 69 11.96 -10.29 3.96
N GLU A 70 11.79 -8.99 4.19
CA GLU A 70 10.48 -8.33 4.13
C GLU A 70 9.88 -8.37 2.73
N VAL A 71 10.66 -8.08 1.67
CA VAL A 71 10.18 -8.23 0.29
C VAL A 71 9.69 -9.66 0.02
N ARG A 72 10.44 -10.68 0.44
CA ARG A 72 10.03 -12.10 0.31
C ARG A 72 8.77 -12.40 1.11
N ARG A 73 8.61 -11.80 2.29
CA ARG A 73 7.40 -11.95 3.11
C ARG A 73 6.20 -11.37 2.36
N TYR A 74 6.29 -10.17 1.80
CA TYR A 74 5.20 -9.57 1.03
C TYR A 74 4.87 -10.29 -0.28
N GLN A 75 5.73 -11.19 -0.79
CA GLN A 75 5.35 -12.09 -1.90
C GLN A 75 4.13 -12.97 -1.56
N LEU A 76 3.90 -13.26 -0.27
CA LEU A 76 2.72 -14.01 0.18
C LEU A 76 1.40 -13.25 -0.04
N TRP A 77 1.46 -11.93 -0.28
CA TRP A 77 0.31 -11.11 -0.66
C TRP A 77 0.04 -11.12 -2.17
N GLN A 78 0.75 -11.96 -2.93
CA GLN A 78 0.61 -12.13 -4.39
C GLN A 78 0.67 -10.79 -5.14
N PRO A 79 1.82 -10.09 -5.12
CA PRO A 79 1.93 -8.74 -5.67
C PRO A 79 1.47 -8.67 -7.12
N TRP A 80 0.65 -7.68 -7.44
CA TRP A 80 0.24 -7.44 -8.83
C TRP A 80 1.43 -7.08 -9.71
N LEU A 81 1.51 -7.74 -10.86
CA LEU A 81 2.49 -7.48 -11.91
C LEU A 81 1.89 -6.45 -12.86
N VAL A 82 2.50 -5.27 -12.90
CA VAL A 82 2.09 -4.22 -13.85
C VAL A 82 2.39 -4.68 -15.27
N ASP A 83 1.33 -4.81 -16.06
CA ASP A 83 1.37 -5.12 -17.49
C ASP A 83 0.77 -3.98 -18.32
N HIS A 84 0.68 -4.16 -19.63
CA HIS A 84 0.12 -3.13 -20.52
C HIS A 84 -1.36 -2.83 -20.21
N ALA A 85 -2.15 -3.83 -19.80
CA ALA A 85 -3.54 -3.60 -19.42
C ALA A 85 -3.67 -2.75 -18.15
N THR A 86 -2.75 -2.93 -17.21
CA THR A 86 -2.61 -2.07 -16.02
C THR A 86 -2.30 -0.63 -16.42
N VAL A 87 -1.40 -0.42 -17.39
CA VAL A 87 -1.03 0.92 -17.88
C VAL A 87 -2.21 1.64 -18.57
N GLU A 88 -2.95 0.95 -19.44
CA GLU A 88 -4.17 1.50 -20.06
C GLU A 88 -5.21 1.90 -19.00
N SER A 89 -5.40 1.05 -17.99
CA SER A 89 -6.28 1.35 -16.86
C SER A 89 -5.79 2.57 -16.08
N ALA A 90 -4.47 2.71 -15.89
CA ALA A 90 -3.86 3.84 -15.21
C ALA A 90 -4.12 5.16 -15.96
N TRP A 91 -3.97 5.20 -17.30
CA TRP A 91 -4.27 6.41 -18.09
C TRP A 91 -5.74 6.82 -17.98
N ALA A 92 -6.66 5.85 -17.93
CA ALA A 92 -8.07 6.11 -17.71
C ALA A 92 -8.34 6.69 -16.32
N VAL A 93 -7.71 6.14 -15.28
CA VAL A 93 -7.80 6.65 -13.90
C VAL A 93 -7.20 8.05 -13.79
N GLU A 94 -6.01 8.27 -14.34
CA GLU A 94 -5.31 9.56 -14.39
C GLU A 94 -6.19 10.64 -15.01
N SER A 95 -6.71 10.38 -16.21
CA SER A 95 -7.54 11.33 -16.95
C SER A 95 -8.85 11.64 -16.23
N ARG A 96 -9.46 10.64 -15.60
CA ARG A 96 -10.78 10.77 -14.96
C ARG A 96 -10.71 11.45 -13.59
N TRP A 97 -9.67 11.17 -12.81
CA TRP A 97 -9.56 11.60 -11.42
C TRP A 97 -8.49 12.69 -11.20
N GLY A 98 -7.74 13.06 -12.22
CA GLY A 98 -6.71 14.10 -12.14
C GLY A 98 -5.54 13.71 -11.22
N LEU A 99 -5.32 12.41 -11.03
CA LEU A 99 -4.19 11.89 -10.26
C LEU A 99 -2.90 12.03 -11.08
N ASN A 100 -1.74 12.05 -10.42
CA ASN A 100 -0.50 11.83 -11.18
C ASN A 100 -0.42 10.37 -11.64
N TYR A 101 0.35 10.13 -12.69
CA TYR A 101 0.49 8.80 -13.29
C TYR A 101 0.83 7.68 -12.30
N TRP A 102 1.72 7.91 -11.32
CA TRP A 102 2.14 6.86 -10.39
C TRP A 102 1.04 6.49 -9.41
N ASP A 103 0.31 7.48 -8.90
CA ASP A 103 -0.88 7.24 -8.07
C ASP A 103 -1.98 6.54 -8.88
N ALA A 104 -2.19 6.95 -10.13
CA ALA A 104 -3.15 6.31 -11.02
C ALA A 104 -2.80 4.85 -11.31
N LEU A 105 -1.50 4.54 -11.50
CA LEU A 105 -1.00 3.19 -11.70
C LEU A 105 -1.20 2.32 -10.46
N MET A 106 -0.97 2.87 -9.27
CA MET A 106 -1.24 2.20 -8.01
C MET A 106 -2.73 1.90 -7.83
N VAL A 107 -3.60 2.88 -8.11
CA VAL A 107 -5.06 2.71 -8.07
C VAL A 107 -5.50 1.62 -9.05
N ALA A 108 -4.99 1.61 -10.29
CA ALA A 108 -5.30 0.58 -11.27
C ALA A 108 -4.90 -0.82 -10.78
N ALA A 109 -3.67 -0.96 -10.24
CA ALA A 109 -3.21 -2.24 -9.68
C ALA A 109 -4.02 -2.71 -8.46
N ALA A 110 -4.52 -1.76 -7.64
CA ALA A 110 -5.42 -2.07 -6.54
C ALA A 110 -6.78 -2.57 -7.02
N GLN A 111 -7.38 -1.86 -7.98
CA GLN A 111 -8.67 -2.24 -8.58
C GLN A 111 -8.60 -3.60 -9.28
N GLN A 112 -7.53 -3.89 -10.02
CA GLN A 112 -7.36 -5.17 -10.71
C GLN A 112 -7.15 -6.36 -9.76
N GLN A 113 -6.60 -6.12 -8.57
CA GLN A 113 -6.57 -7.11 -7.49
C GLN A 113 -7.90 -7.27 -6.75
N GLY A 114 -8.94 -6.53 -7.14
CA GLY A 114 -10.23 -6.52 -6.47
C GLY A 114 -10.18 -5.87 -5.08
N CYS A 115 -9.23 -4.95 -4.86
CA CYS A 115 -9.15 -4.23 -3.59
C CYS A 115 -10.32 -3.24 -3.47
N GLU A 116 -10.91 -3.20 -2.29
CA GLU A 116 -11.95 -2.22 -1.93
C GLU A 116 -11.33 -1.02 -1.22
N LEU A 117 -10.13 -1.19 -0.65
CA LEU A 117 -9.42 -0.15 0.09
C LEU A 117 -7.99 0.02 -0.44
N LEU A 118 -7.53 1.26 -0.49
CA LEU A 118 -6.13 1.61 -0.72
C LEU A 118 -5.61 2.41 0.48
N LEU A 119 -4.66 1.82 1.21
CA LEU A 119 -3.96 2.49 2.30
C LEU A 119 -2.81 3.33 1.76
N THR A 120 -2.93 4.65 1.87
CA THR A 120 -1.89 5.60 1.47
C THR A 120 -2.01 6.91 2.25
N GLU A 121 -0.90 7.56 2.53
CA GLU A 121 -0.88 8.91 3.08
C GLU A 121 -1.06 9.99 2.00
N ASP A 122 -0.66 9.70 0.77
CA ASP A 122 -0.41 10.70 -0.27
C ASP A 122 -1.70 11.13 -1.00
N LEU A 123 -2.78 10.36 -0.87
CA LEU A 123 -4.10 10.66 -1.45
C LEU A 123 -5.11 11.15 -0.42
N GLN A 124 -6.18 11.79 -0.92
CA GLN A 124 -7.24 12.35 -0.07
C GLN A 124 -8.00 11.23 0.64
N HIS A 125 -7.98 11.25 1.98
CA HIS A 125 -8.74 10.32 2.81
C HIS A 125 -10.24 10.37 2.47
N ASP A 126 -10.88 9.19 2.42
CA ASP A 126 -12.28 8.95 2.06
C ASP A 126 -12.65 9.32 0.62
N GLN A 127 -11.66 9.62 -0.23
CA GLN A 127 -11.90 9.71 -1.67
C GLN A 127 -12.33 8.34 -2.20
N GLN A 128 -13.45 8.32 -2.92
CA GLN A 128 -13.93 7.14 -3.63
C GLN A 128 -13.47 7.20 -5.09
N ILE A 129 -12.70 6.20 -5.52
CA ILE A 129 -12.25 6.03 -6.91
C ILE A 129 -12.83 4.73 -7.45
N ASP A 130 -13.98 4.85 -8.13
CA ASP A 130 -14.81 3.73 -8.57
C ASP A 130 -15.14 2.79 -7.39
N SER A 131 -14.63 1.56 -7.36
CA SER A 131 -14.84 0.60 -6.27
C SER A 131 -13.82 0.72 -5.12
N LEU A 132 -12.81 1.58 -5.26
CA LEU A 132 -11.69 1.69 -4.34
C LEU A 132 -11.84 2.94 -3.45
N ARG A 133 -11.88 2.74 -2.12
CA ARG A 133 -11.86 3.83 -1.16
C ARG A 133 -10.45 4.10 -0.66
N ILE A 134 -10.02 5.36 -0.70
CA ILE A 134 -8.74 5.80 -0.16
C ILE A 134 -8.83 5.94 1.36
N VAL A 135 -7.93 5.25 2.07
CA VAL A 135 -7.86 5.29 3.53
C VAL A 135 -6.49 5.77 3.95
N ASN A 136 -6.44 6.88 4.68
CA ASN A 136 -5.20 7.34 5.27
C ASN A 136 -5.00 6.61 6.61
N PRO A 137 -3.96 5.75 6.74
CA PRO A 137 -3.78 4.90 7.93
C PRO A 137 -3.45 5.68 9.20
N PHE A 138 -3.19 6.99 9.09
CA PHE A 138 -2.86 7.87 10.22
C PHE A 138 -4.04 8.73 10.66
N LYS A 139 -5.18 8.64 9.96
CA LYS A 139 -6.43 9.30 10.34
C LYS A 139 -7.46 8.32 10.92
N THR A 140 -7.37 7.05 10.54
CA THR A 140 -8.28 6.00 11.01
C THR A 140 -7.55 4.66 11.15
N GLY A 141 -7.98 3.85 12.11
CA GLY A 141 -7.46 2.50 12.34
C GLY A 141 -8.29 1.41 11.65
N PRO A 142 -7.77 0.18 11.57
CA PRO A 142 -8.46 -0.95 10.92
C PRO A 142 -9.78 -1.36 11.60
N GLU A 143 -9.99 -0.99 12.87
CA GLU A 143 -11.24 -1.22 13.59
C GLU A 143 -12.45 -0.56 12.92
N THR A 144 -12.25 0.47 12.09
CA THR A 144 -13.34 1.17 11.39
C THR A 144 -13.80 0.47 10.12
N LEU A 145 -13.19 -0.66 9.73
CA LEU A 145 -13.62 -1.47 8.58
C LEU A 145 -14.86 -2.33 8.87
N HIS A 146 -15.23 -2.46 10.15
CA HIS A 146 -16.33 -3.30 10.60
C HIS A 146 -17.46 -2.50 11.29
N ALA A 147 -17.47 -1.17 11.12
CA ALA A 147 -18.55 -0.30 11.58
C ALA A 147 -19.64 -0.13 10.50
#